data_AF-A0A6I9YZV9-F1
#
_entry.id   AF-A0A6I9YZV9-F1
#
_cell.length_a   1.000
_cell.length_b   1.000
_cell.length_c   1.000
_cell.angle_alpha   90.00
_cell.angle_beta   90.00
_cell.angle_gamma   90.00
#
_symmetry.space_group_name_H-M   'P 1'
#
loop_
_entity.id
_entity.type
_entity.pdbx_description
1 polymer ?
#
loop_
_entity_poly.entity_id
_entity_poly.type
_entity_poly.pdbx_seq_one_letter_code
_entity_poly.pdbx_strand_id
1 'polypeptide(L)'
;MNYCRFVCKNNGVLFENQLLQIGVKSEFQQNLGRMYLFYGNKTSVQFQSFSPTVSYPGDLQSQLKIQTKAVEPLVEGGAQVQQVLNIECLSDFTESPLINIKFGYHCLTSQPNPQL
;
A
#
# COMPACT_ATOMS: atom_id res chain seq x y z
N MET A 1 -8.31 -6.48 9.57
CA MET A 1 -6.93 -6.59 9.06
C MET A 1 -6.13 -7.49 9.98
N ASN A 2 -5.32 -8.41 9.44
CA ASN A 2 -4.52 -9.37 10.22
C ASN A 2 -3.17 -8.75 10.64
N TYR A 3 -3.19 -7.79 11.58
CA TYR A 3 -1.99 -7.06 12.04
C TYR A 3 -0.93 -7.99 12.65
N CYS A 4 -1.34 -8.98 13.46
CA CYS A 4 -0.41 -9.84 14.21
C CYS A 4 0.45 -10.76 13.34
N ARG A 5 0.09 -10.97 12.06
CA ARG A 5 0.80 -11.92 11.18
C ARG A 5 2.18 -11.43 10.77
N PHE A 6 2.41 -10.11 10.80
CA PHE A 6 3.65 -9.47 10.34
C PHE A 6 4.58 -9.02 11.47
N VAL A 7 4.19 -9.23 12.73
CA VAL A 7 5.04 -8.93 13.89
C VAL A 7 6.27 -9.84 13.92
N CYS A 8 6.13 -11.11 13.49
CA CYS A 8 7.21 -12.10 13.45
C CYS A 8 7.51 -12.62 12.04
N LYS A 9 6.89 -12.05 10.99
CA LYS A 9 7.12 -12.42 9.59
C LYS A 9 7.26 -11.16 8.76
N ASN A 10 8.35 -11.08 8.04
CA ASN A 10 8.67 -9.88 7.27
C ASN A 10 8.08 -9.90 5.86
N ASN A 11 7.39 -10.96 5.44
CA ASN A 11 6.89 -11.10 4.08
C ASN A 11 5.50 -11.75 4.03
N GLY A 12 4.66 -11.31 3.10
CA GLY A 12 3.34 -11.88 2.87
C GLY A 12 2.30 -10.88 2.34
N VAL A 13 1.04 -11.30 2.30
CA VAL A 13 -0.09 -10.46 1.87
C VAL A 13 -0.67 -9.71 3.07
N LEU A 14 -0.52 -8.39 3.07
CA LEU A 14 -1.04 -7.49 4.10
C LEU A 14 -2.55 -7.27 3.96
N PHE A 15 -3.00 -7.12 2.72
CA PHE A 15 -4.40 -6.88 2.37
C PHE A 15 -4.71 -7.51 1.02
N GLU A 16 -5.92 -8.02 0.88
CA GLU A 16 -6.42 -8.50 -0.41
C GLU A 16 -7.94 -8.35 -0.48
N ASN A 17 -8.43 -7.81 -1.59
CA ASN A 17 -9.84 -7.86 -1.96
C ASN A 17 -9.97 -8.31 -3.44
N GLN A 18 -11.14 -8.07 -4.04
CA GLN A 18 -11.39 -8.44 -5.45
C GLN A 18 -10.60 -7.58 -6.46
N LEU A 19 -10.19 -6.37 -6.07
CA LEU A 19 -9.55 -5.39 -6.97
C LEU A 19 -8.03 -5.32 -6.75
N LEU A 20 -7.59 -5.25 -5.50
CA LEU A 20 -6.22 -4.93 -5.11
C LEU A 20 -5.68 -5.97 -4.13
N GLN A 21 -4.46 -6.42 -4.37
CA GLN A 21 -3.63 -7.14 -3.40
C GLN A 21 -2.47 -6.23 -2.97
N ILE A 22 -2.17 -6.23 -1.67
CA ILE A 22 -1.02 -5.53 -1.10
C ILE A 22 -0.11 -6.56 -0.47
N GLY A 23 1.00 -6.83 -1.15
CA GLY A 23 2.12 -7.58 -0.60
C GLY A 23 3.03 -6.68 0.23
N VAL A 24 3.68 -7.26 1.23
CA VAL A 24 4.74 -6.61 1.99
C VAL A 24 5.97 -7.50 2.03
N LYS A 25 7.15 -6.88 1.96
CA LYS A 25 8.44 -7.47 2.33
C LYS A 25 9.21 -6.42 3.14
N SER A 26 9.79 -6.79 4.27
CA SER A 26 10.52 -5.87 5.14
C SER A 26 11.88 -6.41 5.55
N GLU A 27 12.83 -5.51 5.77
CA GLU A 27 14.15 -5.80 6.31
C GLU A 27 14.45 -4.75 7.39
N PHE A 28 14.99 -5.18 8.52
CA PHE A 28 15.27 -4.30 9.66
C PHE A 28 16.69 -4.53 10.15
N GLN A 29 17.39 -3.44 10.45
CA GLN A 29 18.73 -3.44 11.01
C GLN A 29 18.81 -2.31 12.04
N GLN A 30 19.04 -2.66 13.31
CA GLN A 30 19.03 -1.69 14.42
C GLN A 30 17.73 -0.88 14.42
N ASN A 31 17.81 0.46 14.45
CA ASN A 31 16.66 1.36 14.41
C ASN A 31 16.18 1.69 12.98
N LEU A 32 16.79 1.09 11.96
CA LEU A 32 16.45 1.31 10.55
C LEU A 32 15.61 0.16 10.00
N GLY A 33 14.64 0.49 9.16
CA GLY A 33 13.80 -0.45 8.44
C GLY A 33 13.66 -0.08 6.97
N ARG A 34 13.55 -1.10 6.13
CA ARG A 34 13.20 -0.94 4.72
C ARG A 34 12.03 -1.83 4.41
N MET A 35 10.89 -1.23 4.08
CA MET A 35 9.66 -1.93 3.74
C MET A 35 9.34 -1.72 2.27
N TYR A 36 9.04 -2.82 1.59
CA TYR A 36 8.57 -2.89 0.21
C TYR A 36 7.10 -3.22 0.23
N LEU A 37 6.28 -2.35 -0.36
CA LEU A 37 4.87 -2.58 -0.58
C LEU A 37 4.65 -2.88 -2.07
N PHE A 38 3.90 -3.93 -2.35
CA PHE A 38 3.60 -4.40 -3.69
C PHE A 38 2.10 -4.27 -3.94
N TYR A 39 1.70 -3.32 -4.77
CA TYR A 39 0.30 -3.07 -5.11
C TYR A 39 -0.04 -3.78 -6.41
N GLY A 40 -0.71 -4.94 -6.31
CA GLY A 40 -1.14 -5.74 -7.45
C GLY A 40 -2.58 -5.44 -7.84
N ASN A 41 -2.78 -4.90 -9.05
CA ASN A 41 -4.11 -4.76 -9.65
C ASN A 41 -4.58 -6.13 -10.15
N LYS A 42 -5.60 -6.69 -9.52
CA LYS A 42 -6.17 -8.01 -9.84
C LYS A 42 -7.19 -7.97 -10.98
N THR A 43 -7.47 -6.80 -11.51
CA THR A 43 -8.48 -6.59 -12.56
C THR A 43 -7.82 -6.44 -13.93
N SER A 44 -8.62 -6.41 -14.99
CA SER A 44 -8.16 -6.06 -16.34
C SER A 44 -8.24 -4.56 -16.65
N VAL A 45 -8.69 -3.74 -15.69
CA VAL A 45 -8.91 -2.29 -15.88
C VAL A 45 -7.87 -1.51 -15.07
N GLN A 46 -7.24 -0.51 -15.68
CA GLN A 46 -6.23 0.29 -15.02
C GLN A 46 -6.79 1.06 -13.80
N PHE A 47 -6.02 1.15 -12.73
CA PHE A 47 -6.25 2.14 -11.67
C PHE A 47 -5.66 3.48 -12.08
N GLN A 48 -6.43 4.54 -11.89
CA GLN A 48 -6.02 5.92 -12.18
C GLN A 48 -5.87 6.72 -10.89
N SER A 49 -5.03 7.75 -10.91
CA SER A 49 -4.75 8.59 -9.73
C SER A 49 -4.41 7.75 -8.49
N PHE A 50 -3.67 6.65 -8.69
CA PHE A 50 -3.25 5.74 -7.63
C PHE A 50 -2.33 6.48 -6.66
N SER A 51 -2.77 6.60 -5.41
CA SER A 51 -2.16 7.47 -4.41
C SER A 51 -2.13 6.75 -3.06
N PRO A 52 -1.04 6.04 -2.76
CA PRO A 52 -0.75 5.54 -1.42
C PRO A 52 -0.10 6.64 -0.57
N THR A 53 -0.67 6.93 0.58
CA THR A 53 -0.14 7.89 1.56
C THR A 53 0.04 7.25 2.93
N VAL A 54 1.02 7.76 3.69
CA VAL A 54 1.28 7.33 5.07
C VAL A 54 0.75 8.39 6.02
N SER A 55 0.06 7.97 7.08
CA SER A 55 -0.45 8.85 8.13
C SER A 55 0.03 8.40 9.50
N TYR A 56 0.28 9.38 10.37
CA TYR A 56 0.83 9.20 11.71
C TYR A 56 -0.25 9.55 12.74
N PRO A 57 -0.93 8.57 13.35
CA PRO A 57 -1.87 8.85 14.43
C PRO A 57 -1.12 9.30 15.70
N GLY A 58 -1.74 10.20 16.47
CA GLY A 58 -1.21 10.67 17.76
C GLY A 58 0.20 11.25 17.65
N ASP A 59 1.06 10.85 18.59
CA ASP A 59 2.44 11.36 18.71
C ASP A 59 3.45 10.64 17.80
N LEU A 60 3.00 9.66 17.00
CA LEU A 60 3.87 8.77 16.22
C LEU A 60 4.80 9.52 15.27
N GLN A 61 4.40 10.70 14.79
CA GLN A 61 5.22 11.53 13.90
C GLN A 61 6.58 11.92 14.51
N SER A 62 6.65 12.05 15.83
CA SER A 62 7.89 12.38 16.55
C SER A 62 8.75 11.15 16.89
N GLN A 63 8.16 9.95 16.86
CA GLN A 63 8.76 8.69 17.32
C GLN A 63 9.23 7.81 16.15
N LEU A 64 8.58 7.94 14.99
CA LEU A 64 8.84 7.14 13.81
C LEU A 64 8.87 8.04 12.57
N LYS A 65 9.94 7.94 11.80
CA LYS A 65 10.11 8.68 10.55
C LYS A 65 10.02 7.71 9.38
N ILE A 66 9.08 7.96 8.47
CA ILE A 66 8.91 7.17 7.23
C ILE A 66 9.12 8.09 6.03
N GLN A 67 10.11 7.73 5.21
CA GLN A 67 10.39 8.38 3.94
C GLN A 67 9.97 7.45 2.81
N THR A 68 9.17 7.94 1.87
CA THR A 68 8.77 7.17 0.68
C THR A 68 8.99 8.00 -0.57
N LYS A 69 9.23 7.30 -1.68
CA LYS A 69 9.10 7.89 -3.03
C LYS A 69 7.65 7.80 -3.49
N ALA A 70 7.26 8.70 -4.39
CA ALA A 70 5.98 8.62 -5.07
C ALA A 70 5.90 7.33 -5.90
N VAL A 71 4.69 6.78 -6.03
CA VAL A 71 4.37 5.65 -6.90
C VAL A 71 3.75 6.21 -8.19
N GLU A 72 3.86 5.47 -9.29
CA GLU A 72 3.16 5.84 -10.50
C GLU A 72 1.64 5.95 -10.26
N PRO A 73 1.00 7.02 -10.75
CA PRO A 73 -0.44 7.23 -10.53
C PRO A 73 -1.30 6.31 -11.40
N LEU A 74 -0.70 5.56 -12.33
CA LEU A 74 -1.37 4.57 -13.17
C LEU A 74 -0.89 3.18 -12.78
N VAL A 75 -1.83 2.25 -12.57
CA VAL A 75 -1.51 0.83 -12.37
C VAL A 75 -2.32 0.01 -13.35
N GLU A 76 -1.65 -0.47 -14.39
CA GLU A 76 -2.27 -1.28 -15.45
C GLU A 76 -3.00 -2.52 -14.91
N GLY A 77 -3.97 -3.00 -15.67
CA GLY A 77 -4.67 -4.26 -15.35
C GLY A 77 -3.69 -5.43 -15.26
N GLY A 78 -3.77 -6.21 -14.19
CA GLY A 78 -2.86 -7.33 -13.92
C GLY A 78 -1.44 -6.93 -13.52
N ALA A 79 -1.11 -5.63 -13.51
CA ALA A 79 0.22 -5.16 -13.16
C ALA A 79 0.42 -5.04 -11.65
N GLN A 80 1.70 -4.97 -11.27
CA GLN A 80 2.11 -4.74 -9.89
C GLN A 80 3.13 -3.61 -9.84
N VAL A 81 2.89 -2.64 -8.95
CA VAL A 81 3.83 -1.53 -8.70
C VAL A 81 4.41 -1.64 -7.29
N GLN A 82 5.66 -1.21 -7.14
CA GLN A 82 6.41 -1.29 -5.88
C GLN A 82 6.62 0.09 -5.27
N GLN A 83 6.35 0.23 -3.98
CA GLN A 83 6.71 1.39 -3.18
C GLN A 83 7.73 0.99 -2.11
N VAL A 84 8.76 1.81 -1.94
CA VAL A 84 9.80 1.60 -0.92
C VAL A 84 9.64 2.65 0.18
N LEU A 85 9.46 2.17 1.40
CA LEU A 85 9.41 2.96 2.64
C LEU A 85 10.73 2.75 3.38
N ASN A 86 11.48 3.83 3.59
CA ASN A 86 12.62 3.84 4.49
C ASN A 86 12.13 4.34 5.85
N ILE A 87 12.36 3.54 6.88
CA ILE A 87 11.83 3.71 8.22
C ILE A 87 13.01 3.96 9.16
N GLU A 88 12.88 4.95 10.03
CA GLU A 88 13.84 5.26 11.09
C GLU A 88 13.07 5.39 12.40
N CYS A 89 13.37 4.52 13.35
CA CYS A 89 12.85 4.56 14.70
C CYS A 89 13.66 5.59 15.50
N LEU A 90 12.99 6.65 15.97
CA LEU A 90 13.59 7.75 16.72
C LEU A 90 13.47 7.53 18.24
N SER A 91 12.38 6.90 18.67
CA SER A 91 12.13 6.49 20.05
C SER A 91 11.19 5.29 20.08
N ASP A 92 10.98 4.71 21.27
CA ASP A 92 9.93 3.72 21.47
C ASP A 92 8.56 4.30 21.10
N PHE A 93 7.70 3.44 20.52
CA PHE A 93 6.35 3.79 20.09
C PHE A 93 5.41 2.58 20.26
N THR A 94 4.11 2.85 20.38
CA THR A 94 3.07 1.81 20.50
C THR A 94 2.00 1.92 19.42
N GLU A 95 1.81 3.12 18.87
CA GLU A 95 0.90 3.38 17.74
C GLU A 95 1.45 2.85 16.41
N SER A 96 0.56 2.48 15.49
CA SER A 96 0.95 1.99 14.16
C SER A 96 0.71 3.04 13.07
N PRO A 97 1.63 3.21 12.11
CA PRO A 97 1.37 4.07 10.96
C PRO A 97 0.24 3.48 10.09
N LEU A 98 -0.52 4.35 9.44
CA LEU A 98 -1.62 3.95 8.56
C LEU A 98 -1.23 4.17 7.10
N ILE A 99 -1.47 3.17 6.25
CA ILE A 99 -1.35 3.30 4.78
C ILE A 99 -2.75 3.51 4.21
N ASN A 100 -2.98 4.70 3.64
CA ASN A 100 -4.22 5.07 2.98
C ASN A 100 -4.03 4.99 1.47
N ILE A 101 -4.92 4.26 0.79
CA ILE A 101 -4.81 4.07 -0.66
C ILE A 101 -6.07 4.60 -1.31
N LYS A 102 -5.89 5.50 -2.27
CA LYS A 102 -6.96 6.06 -3.10
C LYS A 102 -6.64 5.84 -4.56
N PHE A 103 -7.63 5.44 -5.34
CA PHE A 103 -7.53 5.33 -6.79
C PHE A 103 -8.92 5.38 -7.43
N GLY A 104 -8.97 5.83 -8.68
CA GLY A 104 -10.12 5.69 -9.56
C GLY A 104 -10.12 4.34 -10.25
N TYR A 105 -11.28 3.70 -10.31
CA TYR A 105 -11.52 2.46 -11.03
C TYR A 105 -12.84 2.60 -11.79
N HIS A 106 -12.75 2.77 -13.12
CA HIS A 106 -13.90 2.92 -13.99
C HIS A 106 -14.00 1.70 -14.90
N CYS A 107 -14.80 0.72 -14.52
CA CYS A 107 -15.15 -0.37 -15.41
C CYS A 107 -16.12 0.18 -16.47
N LEU A 108 -15.73 0.15 -17.75
CA LEU A 108 -16.69 0.31 -18.84
C LEU A 108 -17.58 -0.93 -18.83
N THR A 109 -18.67 -0.91 -18.08
CA THR A 109 -19.79 -1.79 -18.42
C THR A 109 -20.27 -1.29 -19.77
N SER A 110 -20.06 -2.09 -20.81
CA SER A 110 -20.79 -1.94 -22.06
C SER A 110 -22.28 -1.98 -21.70
N GLN A 111 -22.91 -0.82 -21.56
CA GLN A 111 -24.36 -0.74 -21.58
C GLN A 111 -24.79 -1.37 -22.92
N PRO A 112 -25.65 -2.40 -22.94
CA PRO A 112 -26.23 -2.84 -24.19
C PRO A 112 -26.95 -1.63 -24.78
N ASN A 113 -26.51 -1.23 -25.98
CA ASN A 113 -27.13 -0.20 -26.78
C ASN A 113 -28.64 -0.49 -26.82
N PRO A 114 -29.55 0.34 -26.27
CA PRO A 114 -30.97 0.14 -26.50
C PRO A 114 -31.18 0.38 -28.00
N GLN A 115 -31.28 -0.71 -28.76
CA GLN A 115 -31.77 -0.66 -30.13
C GLN A 115 -33.29 -0.52 -30.08
N LEU A 116 -33.76 0.52 -30.80
CA LEU A 116 -35.11 1.08 -30.97
C LEU A 116 -35.65 1.99 -29.87
#